data_AF-A0A0F8Z542-F1
#
_entry.id   AF-A0A0F8Z542-F1
#
_cell.length_a   1.000
_cell.length_b   1.000
_cell.length_c   1.000
_cell.angle_alpha   90.00
_cell.angle_beta   90.00
_cell.angle_gamma   90.00
#
_symmetry.space_group_name_H-M   'P 1'
#
loop_
_entity.id
_entity.type
_entity.pdbx_description
1 polymer ?
#
loop_
_entity_poly.entity_id
_entity_poly.type
_entity_poly.pdbx_seq_one_letter_code
_entity_poly.pdbx_strand_id
1 'polypeptide(L)'
;MDKKFYIKGFNEISESPVFKDEEAYSWREASIRAKEYFEHRGFLKKVVIFEQKEGDKEKTAKLIFKNVSGAVEEVDVWTLSDIKRNK
;
A
#
# COMPACT_ATOMS: atom_id res chain seq x y z
N MET A 1 10.99 -11.51 -14.77
CA MET A 1 10.86 -10.07 -14.49
C MET A 1 10.40 -9.92 -13.07
N ASP A 2 11.22 -9.30 -12.23
CA ASP A 2 10.92 -9.10 -10.82
C ASP A 2 9.86 -8.00 -10.64
N LYS A 3 8.85 -8.30 -9.84
CA LYS A 3 7.81 -7.34 -9.44
C LYS A 3 8.45 -6.35 -8.46
N LYS A 4 8.30 -5.05 -8.71
CA LYS A 4 8.77 -3.99 -7.82
C LYS A 4 7.61 -3.43 -7.02
N PHE A 5 7.84 -3.19 -5.74
CA PHE A 5 6.83 -2.65 -4.84
C PHE A 5 7.26 -1.30 -4.28
N TYR A 6 6.35 -0.33 -4.35
CA TYR A 6 6.55 1.05 -3.92
C TYR A 6 5.52 1.41 -2.87
N ILE A 7 5.84 2.37 -2.00
CA ILE A 7 4.99 2.70 -0.85
C ILE A 7 4.55 4.16 -0.94
N LYS A 8 3.26 4.42 -0.73
CA LYS A 8 2.74 5.78 -0.62
C LYS A 8 1.85 5.94 0.61
N GLY A 9 2.07 7.01 1.35
CA GLY A 9 1.29 7.38 2.53
C GLY A 9 0.34 8.53 2.25
N PHE A 10 -0.86 8.46 2.81
CA PHE A 10 -1.92 9.46 2.62
C PHE A 10 -2.51 9.88 3.97
N ASN A 11 -3.02 11.10 4.04
CA ASN A 11 -3.81 11.60 5.16
C ASN A 11 -5.33 11.52 4.85
N GLU A 12 -6.17 12.04 5.75
CA GLU A 12 -7.63 12.07 5.60
C GLU A 12 -8.13 13.09 4.56
N ILE A 13 -7.35 14.14 4.30
CA ILE A 13 -7.82 15.33 3.58
C ILE A 13 -7.51 15.23 2.08
N SER A 14 -6.42 14.54 1.71
CA SER A 14 -5.88 14.55 0.36
C SER A 14 -5.96 13.17 -0.30
N GLU A 15 -6.51 13.16 -1.51
CA GLU A 15 -6.41 12.00 -2.42
C GLU A 15 -4.99 11.82 -2.97
N SER A 16 -4.15 12.86 -2.90
CA SER A 16 -2.74 12.79 -3.25
C SER A 16 -1.89 12.31 -2.08
N PRO A 17 -0.88 11.46 -2.33
CA PRO A 17 0.00 10.96 -1.27
C PRO A 17 0.84 12.09 -0.69
N VAL A 18 0.86 12.18 0.63
CA VAL A 18 1.69 13.12 1.40
C VAL A 18 3.08 12.56 1.69
N PHE A 19 3.25 11.25 1.46
CA PHE A 19 4.52 10.55 1.57
C PHE A 19 4.66 9.60 0.39
N LYS A 20 5.84 9.57 -0.23
CA LYS A 20 6.19 8.64 -1.30
C LYS A 20 7.56 8.06 -0.98
N ASP A 21 7.64 6.74 -0.97
CA ASP A 21 8.89 6.00 -0.98
C ASP A 21 9.14 5.51 -2.41
N GLU A 22 10.19 6.03 -3.04
CA GLU A 22 10.56 5.72 -4.42
C GLU A 22 11.49 4.50 -4.52
N GLU A 23 11.87 3.91 -3.38
CA GLU A 23 12.66 2.69 -3.37
C GLU A 23 11.80 1.49 -3.77
N ALA A 24 12.39 0.61 -4.60
CA ALA A 24 11.75 -0.60 -5.05
C ALA A 24 12.12 -1.76 -4.11
N TYR A 25 11.13 -2.29 -3.42
CA TYR A 25 11.30 -3.39 -2.46
C TYR A 25 10.76 -4.71 -2.99
N SER A 26 11.15 -5.82 -2.37
CA SER A 26 10.38 -7.07 -2.44
C SER A 26 9.04 -6.92 -1.69
N TRP A 27 8.08 -7.82 -1.93
CA TRP A 27 6.78 -7.80 -1.25
C TRP A 27 6.90 -7.79 0.28
N ARG A 28 7.78 -8.65 0.81
CA ARG A 28 7.96 -8.81 2.25
C ARG A 28 8.54 -7.54 2.88
N GLU A 29 9.56 -6.96 2.24
CA GLU A 29 10.18 -5.71 2.69
C GLU A 29 9.19 -4.55 2.61
N ALA A 30 8.47 -4.41 1.49
CA ALA A 30 7.46 -3.38 1.32
C ALA A 30 6.39 -3.45 2.42
N SER A 31 5.95 -4.68 2.77
CA SER A 31 4.97 -4.87 3.83
C SER A 31 5.49 -4.51 5.22
N ILE A 32 6.76 -4.76 5.51
CA ILE A 32 7.38 -4.37 6.79
C ILE A 32 7.50 -2.85 6.85
N ARG A 33 8.12 -2.25 5.83
CA ARG A 33 8.32 -0.79 5.73
C ARG A 33 7.01 -0.02 5.77
N ALA A 34 5.97 -0.50 5.10
CA ALA A 34 4.67 0.16 5.08
C ALA A 34 4.06 0.26 6.49
N LYS A 35 4.23 -0.78 7.33
CA LYS A 35 3.80 -0.77 8.73
C LYS A 35 4.63 0.20 9.56
N GLU A 36 5.95 0.14 9.42
CA GLU A 36 6.87 1.07 10.11
C GLU A 36 6.50 2.52 9.78
N TYR A 37 6.31 2.86 8.50
CA TYR A 37 5.91 4.21 8.12
C TYR A 37 4.54 4.60 8.70
N PHE A 38 3.60 3.67 8.75
CA PHE A 38 2.28 3.93 9.31
C PHE A 38 2.33 4.20 10.82
N GLU A 39 3.16 3.46 11.56
CA GLU A 39 3.33 3.62 13.00
C GLU A 39 4.13 4.87 13.36
N HIS A 40 5.24 5.12 12.66
CA HIS A 40 6.16 6.21 12.96
C HIS A 40 5.70 7.57 12.44
N ARG A 41 4.84 7.61 11.41
CA ARG A 41 4.33 8.87 10.84
C ARG A 41 2.88 9.07 11.26
N GLY A 42 2.68 9.59 12.47
CA GLY A 42 1.35 9.77 13.09
C GLY A 42 0.32 10.62 12.32
N PHE A 43 0.72 11.33 11.26
CA PHE A 43 -0.17 12.05 10.35
C PHE A 43 -0.72 11.19 9.20
N LEU A 44 -0.18 9.98 9.01
CA LEU A 44 -0.67 9.05 8.01
C LEU A 44 -1.92 8.33 8.53
N LYS A 45 -2.91 8.23 7.65
CA LYS A 45 -4.19 7.56 7.92
C LYS A 45 -4.34 6.28 7.12
N LYS A 46 -3.68 6.23 5.97
CA LYS A 46 -3.49 5.03 5.17
C LYS A 46 -2.11 4.99 4.53
N VAL A 47 -1.58 3.79 4.38
CA VAL A 47 -0.38 3.49 3.58
C VAL A 47 -0.78 2.45 2.53
N VAL A 48 -0.36 2.68 1.30
CA VAL A 48 -0.68 1.84 0.16
C VAL A 48 0.61 1.33 -0.45
N ILE A 49 0.67 0.02 -0.66
CA ILE A 49 1.73 -0.63 -1.42
C ILE A 49 1.25 -0.79 -2.85
N PHE A 50 2.04 -0.27 -3.79
CA PHE A 50 1.81 -0.40 -5.22
C PHE A 50 2.78 -1.41 -5.81
N GLU A 51 2.27 -2.29 -6.66
CA GLU A 51 3.07 -3.11 -7.55
C GLU A 51 3.22 -2.40 -8.89
N GLN A 52 4.43 -2.38 -9.42
CA GLN A 52 4.68 -1.99 -10.79
C GLN A 52 5.53 -3.05 -11.48
N LYS A 53 5.07 -3.50 -12.65
CA LYS A 53 5.92 -4.20 -13.61
C LYS A 53 6.57 -3.16 -14.52
N GLU A 54 7.80 -3.42 -14.95
CA GLU A 54 8.52 -2.52 -15.84
C GLU A 54 7.70 -2.22 -17.10
N GLY A 55 7.48 -0.93 -17.39
CA GLY A 55 6.64 -0.47 -18.50
C GLY A 55 5.12 -0.52 -18.27
N ASP A 56 4.64 -0.93 -17.08
CA ASP A 56 3.21 -0.97 -16.73
C ASP A 56 2.82 0.16 -15.76
N LYS A 57 1.51 0.43 -15.65
CA LYS A 57 0.95 1.32 -14.64
C LYS A 57 1.02 0.67 -13.26
N GLU A 58 1.19 1.49 -12.23
CA GLU A 58 1.10 1.06 -10.85
C GLU A 58 -0.28 0.45 -10.55
N LYS A 59 -0.29 -0.65 -9.79
CA LYS A 59 -1.49 -1.33 -9.33
C LYS A 59 -1.44 -1.45 -7.82
N THR A 60 -2.56 -1.18 -7.15
CA THR A 60 -2.64 -1.35 -5.70
C THR A 60 -2.49 -2.82 -5.33
N ALA A 61 -1.52 -3.11 -4.47
CA ALA A 61 -1.24 -4.47 -3.98
C ALA A 61 -1.74 -4.69 -2.56
N LYS A 62 -1.46 -3.75 -1.64
CA LYS A 62 -1.92 -3.78 -0.25
C LYS A 62 -2.34 -2.40 0.21
N LEU A 63 -3.37 -2.35 1.05
CA LEU A 63 -3.80 -1.18 1.81
C LEU A 63 -3.62 -1.46 3.29
N ILE A 64 -3.00 -0.54 4.02
CA ILE A 64 -2.87 -0.54 5.48
C ILE A 64 -3.52 0.74 6.00
N PHE A 65 -4.44 0.65 6.96
CA PHE A 65 -5.15 1.82 7.47
C PHE A 65 -5.63 1.61 8.91
N LYS A 66 -6.01 2.71 9.58
CA LYS A 66 -6.71 2.66 10.87
C LYS A 66 -8.21 2.65 10.62
N ASN A 67 -8.91 1.66 11.16
CA ASN A 67 -10.36 1.64 11.12
C ASN A 67 -10.97 2.64 12.14
N VAL A 68 -12.30 2.66 12.24
CA VAL A 68 -13.04 3.58 13.13
C VAL A 68 -12.75 3.37 14.62
N SER A 69 -12.30 2.18 15.03
CA SER A 69 -11.88 1.90 16.41
C SER A 69 -10.41 2.23 16.66
N GLY A 70 -9.69 2.72 15.65
CA GLY A 70 -8.26 3.01 15.72
C GLY A 70 -7.37 1.77 15.61
N ALA A 71 -7.94 0.59 15.33
CA ALA A 71 -7.18 -0.62 15.08
C ALA A 71 -6.57 -0.57 13.66
N VAL A 72 -5.35 -1.10 13.53
CA VAL A 72 -4.67 -1.21 12.23
C VAL A 72 -5.21 -2.42 11.48
N GLU A 73 -5.71 -2.19 10.28
CA GLU A 73 -6.17 -3.22 9.36
C GLU A 73 -5.31 -3.27 8.10
N GLU A 74 -5.18 -4.47 7.53
CA GLU A 74 -4.47 -4.74 6.28
C GLU A 74 -5.40 -5.43 5.30
N VAL A 75 -5.42 -4.95 4.06
CA VAL A 75 -6.21 -5.52 2.96
C VAL A 75 -5.30 -5.78 1.78
N ASP A 76 -5.11 -7.05 1.46
CA ASP A 76 -4.42 -7.49 0.25
C ASP A 76 -5.35 -7.34 -0.96
N VAL A 77 -5.24 -6.23 -1.68
CA VAL A 77 -6.15 -5.85 -2.78
C VAL A 77 -6.08 -6.81 -3.97
N TRP A 78 -4.96 -7.52 -4.14
CA TRP A 78 -4.85 -8.58 -5.14
C TRP A 78 -5.91 -9.67 -4.96
N THR A 79 -6.24 -10.02 -3.72
CA THR A 79 -7.25 -11.07 -3.44
C THR A 79 -8.66 -10.67 -3.84
N LEU A 80 -8.98 -9.37 -3.95
CA LEU A 80 -10.30 -8.89 -4.37
C LEU A 80 -10.50 -8.94 -5.89
N SER A 81 -9.41 -8.87 -6.66
CA SER A 81 -9.46 -8.89 -8.12
C SER A 81 -9.66 -10.30 -8.68
N ASP A 82 -9.14 -11.31 -7.98
CA ASP A 82 -9.29 -12.72 -8.36
C ASP A 82 -10.72 -13.25 -8.09
N ILE A 83 -11.41 -12.73 -7.08
CA ILE A 83 -12.81 -13.12 -6.77
C ILE A 83 -13.77 -12.70 -7.89
N LYS A 84 -13.49 -11.59 -8.60
CA LYS A 84 -14.35 -11.11 -9.71
C LYS A 84 -14.12 -11.81 -11.06
N ARG A 85 -13.05 -12.61 -11.20
CA ARG A 85 -12.75 -13.32 -12.47
C ARG A 85 -13.33 -14.73 -12.57
N ASN A 86 -13.94 -15.23 -11.49
CA ASN A 86 -14.47 -16.60 -11.41
C ASN A 86 -16.01 -16.66 -11.39
N LYS A 87 -16.70 -15.67 -11.97
CA LYS A 87 -18.17 -15.67 -12.08
C LYS A 87 -18.63 -15.49 -13.51
#